data_AF-A0A967G8G8-F1
#
_entry.id   AF-A0A967G8G8-F1
#
_cell.length_a   1.000
_cell.length_b   1.000
_cell.length_c   1.000
_cell.angle_alpha   90.00
_cell.angle_beta   90.00
_cell.angle_gamma   90.00
#
_symmetry.space_group_name_H-M   'P 1'
#
loop_
_entity.id
_entity.type
_entity.pdbx_description
1 polymer ?
#
loop_
_entity_poly.entity_id
_entity_poly.type
_entity_poly.pdbx_seq_one_letter_code
_entity_poly.pdbx_strand_id
1 'polypeptide(L)'
;MSYIGKEPQYTAFPSKFFNGDGTAMTVTLDYSPPNEAALLVFVDGVRQDTSAYSIVGYDLTFSGTVPSGTANVQVVHLGIAVDVGVPGDSTISIDKLGTNFYTNEITISETRTLPINYQSLSAGPVTVTGTITVPTGSTWTVV
;
A
#
# COMPACT_ATOMS: atom_id res chain seq x y z
N MET A 1 -12.61 20.06 -26.40
CA MET A 1 -11.39 20.67 -25.83
C MET A 1 -10.62 19.56 -25.12
N SER A 2 -9.35 19.31 -25.47
CA SER A 2 -8.56 18.33 -24.72
C SER A 2 -8.25 18.89 -23.34
N TYR A 3 -8.49 18.07 -22.33
CA TYR A 3 -8.16 18.39 -20.95
C TYR A 3 -6.64 18.31 -20.78
N ILE A 4 -5.99 19.42 -20.43
CA ILE A 4 -4.59 19.46 -19.99
C ILE A 4 -4.58 19.29 -18.47
N GLY A 5 -4.18 18.11 -18.01
CA GLY A 5 -4.13 17.74 -16.60
C GLY A 5 -4.25 16.23 -16.40
N LYS A 6 -4.10 15.76 -15.16
CA LYS A 6 -4.42 14.38 -14.78
C LYS A 6 -5.92 14.17 -14.92
N GLU A 7 -6.34 13.18 -15.71
CA GLU A 7 -7.76 12.88 -15.92
C GLU A 7 -8.52 12.81 -14.58
N PRO A 8 -9.73 13.39 -14.49
CA PRO A 8 -10.57 13.26 -13.31
C PRO A 8 -10.76 11.77 -12.98
N GLN A 9 -10.19 11.34 -11.86
CA GLN A 9 -10.42 9.99 -11.35
C GLN A 9 -11.79 10.01 -10.67
N TYR A 10 -12.76 9.31 -11.25
CA TYR A 10 -14.06 9.12 -10.62
C TYR A 10 -13.95 7.98 -9.63
N THR A 11 -14.02 8.30 -8.34
CA THR A 11 -14.26 7.32 -7.28
C THR A 11 -15.58 7.65 -6.60
N ALA A 12 -16.24 6.64 -6.03
CA ALA A 12 -17.32 6.90 -5.09
C ALA A 12 -16.72 7.56 -3.84
N PHE A 13 -17.37 8.59 -3.30
CA PHE A 13 -17.04 9.17 -2.00
C PHE A 13 -17.91 8.47 -0.95
N PRO A 14 -17.42 7.39 -0.31
CA PRO A 14 -18.22 6.68 0.67
C PRO A 14 -18.53 7.59 1.85
N SER A 15 -19.76 7.48 2.35
CA SER A 15 -20.20 8.18 3.55
C SER A 15 -20.62 7.19 4.61
N LYS A 16 -20.30 7.49 5.87
CA LYS A 16 -20.72 6.71 7.03
C LYS A 16 -21.51 7.58 8.00
N PHE A 17 -22.52 6.99 8.62
CA PHE A 17 -23.36 7.65 9.60
C PHE A 17 -23.19 7.01 10.97
N PHE A 18 -23.19 7.85 12.00
CA PHE A 18 -23.12 7.42 13.40
C PHE A 18 -24.20 8.11 14.23
N ASN A 19 -24.54 7.49 15.35
CA ASN A 19 -25.40 8.06 16.37
C ASN A 19 -24.52 8.74 17.41
N GLY A 20 -24.74 10.03 17.66
CA GLY A 20 -24.13 10.68 18.82
C GLY A 20 -24.77 10.17 20.11
N ASP A 21 -24.00 10.16 21.19
CA ASP A 21 -24.42 9.65 22.51
C ASP A 21 -24.46 10.74 23.60
N GLY A 22 -24.20 12.00 23.25
CA GLY A 22 -24.13 13.09 24.20
C GLY A 22 -22.79 13.20 24.92
N THR A 23 -21.75 12.48 24.47
CA THR A 23 -20.39 12.52 25.04
C THR A 23 -19.32 12.75 23.97
N ALA A 24 -18.06 12.87 24.38
CA ALA A 24 -16.94 12.79 23.44
C ALA A 24 -16.77 11.33 23.02
N MET A 25 -16.83 11.07 21.71
CA MET A 25 -16.85 9.71 21.17
C MET A 25 -15.71 9.48 20.18
N THR A 26 -15.33 8.22 20.05
CA THR A 26 -14.48 7.73 18.96
C THR A 26 -15.31 6.78 18.12
N VAL A 27 -15.22 6.94 16.80
CA VAL A 27 -15.93 6.11 15.83
C VAL A 27 -14.94 5.50 14.85
N THR A 28 -15.18 4.25 14.49
CA THR A 28 -14.34 3.54 13.51
C THR A 28 -14.92 3.70 12.10
N LEU A 29 -14.12 4.21 11.18
CA LEU A 29 -14.43 4.38 9.76
C LEU A 29 -14.20 3.07 8.99
N ASP A 30 -14.84 2.92 7.83
CA ASP A 30 -14.65 1.73 6.97
C ASP A 30 -13.38 1.82 6.12
N TYR A 31 -12.83 3.03 5.98
CA TYR A 31 -11.64 3.33 5.21
C TYR A 31 -10.73 4.22 6.04
N SER A 32 -9.42 3.99 6.00
CA SER A 32 -8.45 4.88 6.62
C SER A 32 -8.26 6.10 5.71
N PRO A 33 -8.56 7.33 6.18
CA PRO A 33 -8.24 8.53 5.43
C PRO A 33 -6.75 8.92 5.66
N PRO A 34 -6.10 9.55 4.68
CA PRO A 34 -4.68 9.92 4.80
C PRO A 34 -4.40 11.04 5.82
N ASN A 35 -5.41 11.85 6.15
CA ASN A 35 -5.39 12.91 7.16
C ASN A 35 -6.81 13.47 7.36
N GLU A 36 -6.98 14.36 8.34
CA GLU A 36 -8.26 15.00 8.68
C GLU A 36 -8.87 15.79 7.51
N ALA A 37 -8.05 16.43 6.68
CA ALA A 37 -8.53 17.22 5.54
C ALA A 37 -9.12 16.35 4.41
N ALA A 38 -8.92 15.03 4.45
CA ALA A 38 -9.54 14.09 3.54
C ALA A 38 -10.97 13.68 3.96
N LEU A 39 -11.50 14.25 5.04
CA LEU A 39 -12.88 14.04 5.49
C LEU A 39 -13.71 15.33 5.48
N LEU A 40 -15.00 15.16 5.24
CA LEU A 40 -16.01 16.13 5.65
C LEU A 40 -16.88 15.50 6.74
N VAL A 41 -16.86 16.12 7.92
CA VAL A 41 -17.61 15.66 9.08
C VAL A 41 -18.72 16.66 9.38
N PHE A 42 -19.93 16.14 9.56
CA PHE A 42 -21.11 16.90 9.92
C PHE A 42 -21.75 16.32 11.18
N VAL A 43 -22.25 17.20 12.03
CA VAL A 43 -23.04 16.87 13.22
C VAL A 43 -24.32 17.68 13.15
N ASP A 44 -25.47 17.01 13.12
CA ASP A 44 -26.79 17.61 12.87
C ASP A 44 -26.83 18.49 11.60
N GLY A 45 -26.10 18.06 10.56
CA GLY A 45 -25.98 18.78 9.29
C GLY A 45 -25.01 19.98 9.32
N VAL A 46 -24.42 20.31 10.48
CA VAL A 46 -23.43 21.38 10.61
C VAL A 46 -22.03 20.82 10.39
N ARG A 47 -21.30 21.41 9.43
CA ARG A 47 -19.90 21.05 9.14
C ARG A 47 -19.03 21.36 10.36
N GLN A 48 -18.22 20.39 10.77
CA GLN A 48 -17.20 20.55 11.80
C GLN A 48 -15.87 21.01 11.20
N ASP A 49 -15.15 21.87 11.93
CA ASP A 49 -13.77 22.21 11.57
C ASP A 49 -12.86 20.98 11.72
N THR A 50 -11.78 20.91 10.94
CA THR A 50 -10.78 19.85 11.06
C THR A 50 -10.13 19.78 12.43
N SER A 51 -10.10 20.89 13.20
CA SER A 51 -9.59 20.87 14.58
C SER A 51 -10.56 20.24 15.59
N ALA A 52 -11.80 19.94 15.20
CA ALA A 52 -12.82 19.36 16.09
C ALA A 52 -12.74 17.84 16.20
N TYR A 53 -11.84 17.20 15.44
CA TYR A 53 -11.61 15.77 15.44
C TYR A 53 -10.16 15.44 15.06
N SER A 54 -9.72 14.25 15.40
CA SER A 54 -8.39 13.71 15.04
C SER A 54 -8.52 12.29 14.54
N ILE A 55 -7.56 11.85 13.72
CA ILE A 55 -7.60 10.52 13.09
C ILE A 55 -6.33 9.72 13.39
N VAL A 56 -6.52 8.45 13.74
CA VAL A 56 -5.44 7.45 13.82
C VAL A 56 -5.90 6.18 13.11
N GLY A 57 -5.35 5.93 11.92
CA GLY A 57 -5.78 4.81 11.07
C GLY A 57 -7.26 4.92 10.70
N TYR A 58 -8.08 4.02 11.23
CA TYR A 58 -9.52 3.99 10.97
C TYR A 58 -10.34 4.76 12.02
N ASP A 59 -9.73 5.14 13.15
CA ASP A 59 -10.46 5.76 14.26
C ASP A 59 -10.50 7.28 14.11
N LEU A 60 -11.71 7.83 14.15
CA LEU A 60 -11.98 9.25 14.23
C LEU A 60 -12.47 9.59 15.63
N THR A 61 -11.73 10.44 16.32
CA THR A 61 -12.05 10.88 17.69
C THR A 61 -12.50 12.33 17.66
N PHE A 62 -13.69 12.60 18.21
CA PHE A 62 -14.17 13.97 18.40
C PHE A 62 -13.53 14.60 19.63
N SER A 63 -13.08 15.85 19.50
CA SER A 63 -12.46 16.59 20.60
C SER A 63 -13.49 17.16 21.60
N GLY A 64 -14.75 17.26 21.19
CA GLY A 64 -15.85 17.80 21.97
C GLY A 64 -17.03 16.84 22.06
N THR A 65 -18.01 17.21 22.87
CA THR A 65 -19.26 16.45 23.01
C THR A 65 -20.04 16.44 21.70
N VAL A 66 -20.42 15.24 21.26
CA VAL A 66 -21.34 15.05 20.13
C VAL A 66 -22.77 14.94 20.67
N PRO A 67 -23.72 15.80 20.25
CA PRO A 67 -25.11 15.73 20.68
C PRO A 67 -25.73 14.35 20.42
N SER A 68 -26.59 13.91 21.33
CA SER A 68 -27.29 12.63 21.17
C SER A 68 -28.29 12.70 20.02
N GLY A 69 -28.29 11.67 19.16
CA GLY A 69 -29.15 11.64 17.99
C GLY A 69 -28.98 10.35 17.19
N THR A 70 -29.90 10.11 16.24
CA THR A 70 -29.82 8.95 15.34
C THR A 70 -29.34 9.40 13.96
N ALA A 71 -28.27 8.79 13.47
CA ALA A 71 -27.60 9.12 12.22
C ALA A 71 -27.30 10.62 12.06
N ASN A 72 -27.13 11.33 13.18
CA ASN A 72 -26.90 12.77 13.19
C ASN A 72 -25.44 13.13 12.90
N VAL A 73 -24.53 12.17 12.95
CA VAL A 73 -23.15 12.34 12.53
C VAL A 73 -22.97 11.73 11.16
N GLN A 74 -22.49 12.53 10.20
CA GLN A 74 -22.15 12.08 8.85
C GLN A 74 -20.67 12.35 8.59
N VAL A 75 -19.96 11.32 8.11
CA VAL A 75 -18.57 11.43 7.67
C VAL A 75 -18.50 11.06 6.21
N VAL A 76 -18.00 11.96 5.37
CA VAL A 76 -17.81 11.74 3.92
C VAL A 76 -16.31 11.68 3.64
N HIS A 77 -15.86 10.60 3.00
CA HIS A 77 -14.47 10.47 2.57
C HIS A 77 -14.25 11.18 1.24
N LEU A 78 -13.37 12.19 1.23
CA LEU A 78 -12.89 12.85 0.01
C LEU A 78 -11.61 12.21 -0.53
N GLY A 79 -10.90 11.47 0.33
CA GLY A 79 -9.71 10.70 -0.03
C GLY A 79 -9.60 9.48 0.87
N ILE A 80 -9.12 8.39 0.29
CA ILE A 80 -8.86 7.13 0.99
C ILE A 80 -7.35 6.89 0.89
N ALA A 81 -6.72 6.55 2.00
CA ALA A 81 -5.34 6.08 1.96
C ALA A 81 -5.32 4.73 1.24
N VAL A 82 -4.54 4.63 0.16
CA VAL A 82 -4.28 3.32 -0.45
C VAL A 82 -3.28 2.63 0.46
N ASP A 83 -3.78 1.70 1.28
CA ASP A 83 -2.92 0.85 2.10
C ASP A 83 -2.19 -0.13 1.18
N VAL A 84 -0.86 -0.02 1.13
CA VAL A 84 -0.03 -1.05 0.49
C VAL A 84 0.19 -2.12 1.54
N GLY A 85 -0.76 -3.06 1.60
CA GLY A 85 -0.75 -4.12 2.60
C GLY A 85 0.57 -4.93 2.57
N VAL A 86 1.01 -5.34 3.75
CA VAL A 86 2.11 -6.31 3.86
C VAL A 86 1.59 -7.66 3.35
N PRO A 87 2.30 -8.33 2.42
CA PRO A 87 1.92 -9.68 2.02
C PRO A 87 1.87 -10.59 3.23
N GLY A 88 0.77 -11.32 3.39
CA GLY A 88 0.67 -12.32 4.46
C GLY A 88 1.74 -13.40 4.30
N ASP A 89 2.08 -14.06 5.40
CA ASP A 89 3.01 -15.18 5.41
C ASP A 89 2.62 -16.21 4.34
N SER A 90 3.60 -16.64 3.54
CA SER A 90 3.42 -17.63 2.47
C SER A 90 2.44 -17.22 1.33
N THR A 91 2.01 -15.96 1.25
CA THR A 91 1.06 -15.53 0.20
C THR A 91 1.72 -15.14 -1.12
N ILE A 92 3.04 -14.95 -1.12
CA ILE A 92 3.81 -14.57 -2.30
C ILE A 92 4.11 -15.83 -3.13
N SER A 93 3.37 -16.04 -4.22
CA SER A 93 3.65 -17.07 -5.22
C SER A 93 4.71 -16.59 -6.21
N ILE A 94 5.25 -17.51 -7.03
CA ILE A 94 6.27 -17.16 -8.03
C ILE A 94 5.75 -16.12 -9.04
N ASP A 95 4.47 -16.17 -9.39
CA ASP A 95 3.83 -15.19 -10.27
C ASP A 95 3.78 -13.78 -9.65
N LYS A 96 3.70 -13.70 -8.31
CA LYS A 96 3.70 -12.43 -7.56
C LYS A 96 5.09 -11.80 -7.41
N LEU A 97 6.14 -12.59 -7.65
CA LEU A 97 7.53 -12.14 -7.66
C LEU A 97 7.98 -11.67 -9.05
N GLY A 98 7.06 -11.70 -10.03
CA GLY A 98 7.38 -11.59 -11.45
C GLY A 98 8.19 -12.80 -11.92
N THR A 99 8.55 -12.85 -13.19
CA THR A 99 9.33 -13.94 -13.80
C THR A 99 10.73 -14.16 -13.18
N ASN A 100 11.11 -13.34 -12.20
CA ASN A 100 12.51 -13.09 -11.84
C ASN A 100 12.78 -13.27 -10.34
N PHE A 101 12.13 -14.20 -9.64
CA PHE A 101 12.65 -14.47 -8.30
C PHE A 101 14.00 -15.18 -8.35
N TYR A 102 14.22 -16.24 -9.13
CA TYR A 102 15.56 -16.70 -9.57
C TYR A 102 15.47 -17.64 -10.79
N THR A 103 15.65 -17.12 -12.01
CA THR A 103 15.90 -17.93 -13.22
C THR A 103 17.39 -17.85 -13.56
N ASN A 104 18.08 -18.98 -13.52
CA ASN A 104 19.45 -19.07 -14.01
C ASN A 104 19.45 -19.55 -15.46
N GLU A 105 20.36 -19.03 -16.27
CA GLU A 105 20.59 -19.55 -17.61
C GLU A 105 21.04 -21.02 -17.51
N ILE A 106 20.24 -21.93 -18.09
CA ILE A 106 20.66 -23.32 -18.28
C ILE A 106 21.66 -23.47 -19.44
N THR A 107 21.72 -22.45 -20.31
CA THR A 107 22.68 -22.34 -21.40
C THR A 107 23.30 -20.95 -21.38
N ILE A 108 24.59 -20.88 -21.04
CA ILE A 108 25.36 -19.64 -21.05
C ILE A 108 26.14 -19.60 -22.37
N SER A 109 25.58 -18.91 -23.35
CA SER A 109 26.13 -18.82 -24.72
C SER A 109 26.98 -17.59 -24.98
N GLU A 110 26.90 -16.58 -24.11
CA GLU A 110 27.66 -15.34 -24.18
C GLU A 110 28.67 -15.24 -23.03
N THR A 111 29.56 -14.24 -23.08
CA THR A 111 30.46 -13.99 -21.95
C THR A 111 29.68 -13.42 -20.77
N ARG A 112 29.80 -14.06 -19.59
CA ARG A 112 29.25 -13.61 -18.31
C ARG A 112 30.38 -13.40 -17.31
N THR A 113 30.37 -12.28 -16.59
CA THR A 113 31.37 -11.97 -15.55
C THR A 113 30.66 -11.75 -14.23
N LEU A 114 31.05 -12.51 -13.20
CA LEU A 114 30.56 -12.28 -11.85
C LEU A 114 31.15 -10.97 -11.31
N PRO A 115 30.40 -10.18 -10.52
CA PRO A 115 30.97 -9.09 -9.74
C PRO A 115 32.02 -9.59 -8.73
N ILE A 116 33.02 -8.78 -8.42
CA ILE A 116 34.06 -9.10 -7.41
C ILE A 116 33.46 -9.14 -6.00
N ASN A 117 33.78 -10.18 -5.21
CA ASN A 117 33.26 -10.44 -3.86
C ASN A 117 31.76 -10.82 -3.80
N TYR A 118 31.18 -11.33 -4.88
CA TYR A 118 29.79 -11.81 -4.92
C TYR A 118 29.71 -13.31 -5.14
N GLN A 119 28.62 -13.90 -4.66
CA GLN A 119 28.26 -15.29 -4.95
C GLN A 119 27.15 -15.35 -6.00
N SER A 120 27.24 -16.32 -6.91
CA SER A 120 26.18 -16.66 -7.86
C SER A 120 25.83 -18.14 -7.70
N LEU A 121 24.56 -18.48 -7.91
CA LEU A 121 24.06 -19.85 -7.79
C LEU A 121 23.38 -20.21 -9.11
N SER A 122 23.76 -21.31 -9.73
CA SER A 122 22.93 -22.00 -10.74
C SER A 122 22.46 -23.33 -10.17
N ALA A 123 21.22 -23.73 -10.45
CA ALA A 123 20.66 -24.99 -9.98
C ALA A 123 20.41 -25.93 -11.17
N GLY A 124 20.89 -27.17 -11.06
CA GLY A 124 20.79 -28.18 -12.10
C GLY A 124 21.89 -28.07 -13.18
N PRO A 125 21.82 -28.91 -14.22
CA PRO A 125 22.81 -28.92 -15.29
C PRO A 125 22.91 -27.57 -15.98
N VAL A 126 24.13 -27.04 -16.07
CA VAL A 126 24.43 -25.81 -16.80
C VAL A 126 25.29 -26.17 -18.01
N THR A 127 24.83 -25.78 -19.19
CA THR A 127 25.58 -25.87 -20.44
C THR A 127 26.30 -24.55 -20.66
N VAL A 128 27.63 -24.58 -20.79
CA VAL A 128 28.42 -23.37 -21.07
C VAL A 128 29.02 -23.49 -22.45
N THR A 129 28.58 -22.64 -23.37
CA THR A 129 29.13 -22.50 -24.73
C THR A 129 29.85 -21.16 -24.94
N GLY A 130 29.62 -20.19 -24.05
CA GLY A 130 30.36 -18.93 -23.94
C GLY A 130 31.52 -18.99 -22.95
N THR A 131 31.79 -17.87 -22.26
CA THR A 131 32.84 -17.76 -21.22
C THR A 131 32.24 -17.26 -19.91
N ILE A 132 32.63 -17.87 -18.79
CA ILE A 132 32.26 -17.39 -17.45
C ILE A 132 33.53 -16.91 -16.74
N THR A 133 33.57 -15.64 -16.37
CA THR A 133 34.68 -15.06 -15.60
C THR A 133 34.28 -14.97 -14.13
N VAL A 134 34.98 -15.73 -13.28
CA VAL A 134 34.86 -15.66 -11.82
C VAL A 134 36.11 -14.94 -11.28
N PRO A 135 36.03 -13.67 -10.87
CA PRO A 135 37.18 -12.95 -10.32
C PRO A 135 37.59 -13.49 -8.95
N THR A 136 38.85 -13.24 -8.55
CA THR A 136 39.33 -13.56 -7.20
C THR A 136 38.42 -12.95 -6.14
N GLY A 137 38.00 -13.76 -5.16
CA GLY A 137 37.07 -13.34 -4.09
C GLY A 137 35.60 -13.65 -4.35
N SER A 138 35.24 -14.14 -5.55
CA SER A 138 33.86 -14.55 -5.88
C SER A 138 33.71 -16.07 -5.94
N THR A 139 32.47 -16.55 -5.87
CA THR A 139 32.16 -17.98 -6.03
C THR A 139 30.93 -18.14 -6.90
N TRP A 140 31.03 -18.99 -7.92
CA TRP A 140 29.86 -19.50 -8.63
C TRP A 140 29.64 -20.93 -8.17
N THR A 141 28.47 -21.19 -7.62
CA THR A 141 28.07 -22.52 -7.15
C THR A 141 27.04 -23.07 -8.10
N VAL A 142 27.33 -24.23 -8.70
CA VAL A 142 26.33 -25.02 -9.42
C VAL A 142 25.90 -26.14 -8.47
N VAL A 143 24.64 -26.10 -8.03
CA VAL A 143 24.04 -27.10 -7.14
C VAL A 143 23.18 -28.10 -7.89
#